data_AF-A0A2D6STW1-F1
#
_entry.id   AF-A0A2D6STW1-F1
#
_cell.length_a   1.000
_cell.length_b   1.000
_cell.length_c   1.000
_cell.angle_alpha   90.00
_cell.angle_beta   90.00
_cell.angle_gamma   90.00
#
_symmetry.space_group_name_H-M   'P 1'
#
loop_
_entity.id
_entity.type
_entity.pdbx_description
1 polymer ?
#
loop_
_entity_poly.entity_id
_entity_poly.type
_entity_poly.pdbx_seq_one_letter_code
_entity_poly.pdbx_strand_id
1 'polypeptide(L)'
;MKIEMRWSRGARWTAIVILAVLGMLPMAGCGGSSPESADSEDQAGQADGAPTDGATDSTSAKPVPGSRTAQLSTGKTVNGIPYDVFFDNPLEVARTEGTVAAATPILPTPGETLSPKTEPTTDPDDAPREKVDWEATISMDVIVAELKDIRNLMNRVMQSVRSYNLGYMEMEVPSGMLVAMAALIERHPGEVSWKAHAGQLRDLAVVIGEKSTEKGKTVFEATRPAFEQMIDILDGSPPADLPKADERTPFGAIVETSLLMKRIDVADKFFRENGQEAAFKSSADQIKHEAAILAALSEMCMDSSYEYAEDPAYVDYSRVMRNGSQQIVRAVEADDFVSFEKGMVIVQKACTDCHGVFRDQE
;
A
#
# COMPACT_ATOMS: atom_id res chain seq x y z
N MET A 1 -27.27 -9.28 29.95
CA MET A 1 -26.54 -8.71 28.80
C MET A 1 -25.73 -7.55 29.35
N LYS A 2 -24.51 -7.84 29.83
CA LYS A 2 -23.60 -6.87 30.45
C LYS A 2 -22.53 -6.55 29.42
N ILE A 3 -22.42 -5.27 29.08
CA ILE A 3 -21.40 -4.72 28.20
C ILE A 3 -20.18 -4.47 29.10
N GLU A 4 -19.13 -5.29 28.97
CA GLU A 4 -17.83 -5.00 29.57
C GLU A 4 -16.99 -4.19 28.58
N MET A 5 -16.78 -2.92 28.89
CA MET A 5 -15.78 -2.07 28.26
C MET A 5 -14.39 -2.55 28.69
N ARG A 6 -13.64 -3.20 27.79
CA ARG A 6 -12.19 -3.39 27.96
C ARG A 6 -11.51 -2.05 27.65
N TRP A 7 -11.07 -1.39 28.71
CA TRP A 7 -10.12 -0.29 28.63
C TRP A 7 -8.77 -0.81 28.16
N SER A 8 -8.24 -0.26 27.07
CA SER A 8 -6.86 -0.46 26.64
C SER A 8 -5.90 0.17 27.66
N ARG A 9 -5.17 -0.69 28.36
CA ARG A 9 -3.91 -0.36 29.04
C ARG A 9 -2.87 -0.19 27.93
N GLY A 10 -1.98 0.79 27.88
CA GLY A 10 -1.53 1.80 28.83
C GLY A 10 -0.13 2.17 28.34
N ALA A 11 0.02 3.37 27.77
CA ALA A 11 1.30 3.89 27.30
C ALA A 11 2.31 3.94 28.46
N ARG A 12 3.37 3.13 28.37
CA ARG A 12 4.45 3.13 29.37
C ARG A 12 5.33 4.35 29.12
N TRP A 13 5.15 5.36 29.96
CA TRP A 13 6.07 6.49 30.10
C TRP A 13 7.41 6.00 30.67
N THR A 14 8.46 6.03 29.85
CA THR A 14 9.83 5.84 30.31
C THR A 14 10.40 7.21 30.68
N ALA A 15 10.58 7.46 31.98
CA ALA A 15 11.26 8.64 32.49
C ALA A 15 12.75 8.59 32.13
N ILE A 16 13.21 9.51 31.29
CA ILE A 16 14.64 9.76 31.05
C ILE A 16 15.08 10.90 31.96
N VAL A 17 15.84 10.55 33.00
CA VAL A 17 16.66 11.46 33.79
C VAL A 17 17.99 11.61 33.06
N ILE A 18 18.28 12.78 32.48
CA ILE A 18 19.64 13.13 32.06
C ILE A 18 20.08 14.43 32.74
N LEU A 19 21.20 14.25 33.42
CA LEU A 19 21.97 15.14 34.26
C LEU A 19 22.46 16.37 33.49
N ALA A 20 22.25 17.56 34.05
CA ALA A 20 22.87 18.80 33.62
C ALA A 20 24.38 18.78 33.98
N VAL A 21 25.25 18.95 32.97
CA VAL A 21 26.65 19.34 33.18
C VAL A 21 26.84 20.74 32.62
N LEU A 22 27.01 21.66 33.57
CA LEU A 22 27.35 23.07 33.40
C LEU A 22 28.84 23.19 33.07
N GLY A 23 29.19 23.84 31.95
CA GLY A 23 30.58 24.17 31.60
C GLY A 23 30.67 25.50 30.87
N MET A 24 31.26 26.50 31.54
CA MET A 24 31.41 27.88 31.10
C MET A 24 32.73 28.13 30.32
N LEU A 25 32.60 28.92 29.22
CA LEU A 25 33.47 30.01 28.71
C LEU A 25 34.90 29.69 28.16
N PRO A 26 35.59 30.66 27.49
CA PRO A 26 35.26 31.38 26.24
C PRO A 26 36.47 31.42 25.26
N MET A 27 36.35 32.03 24.07
CA MET A 27 37.36 32.94 23.46
C MET A 27 37.00 33.36 22.04
N ALA A 28 37.51 34.54 21.66
CA ALA A 28 37.23 35.35 20.50
C ALA A 28 37.86 34.84 19.19
N GLY A 29 37.28 35.27 18.06
CA GLY A 29 37.88 35.10 16.73
C GLY A 29 37.26 36.05 15.71
N CYS A 30 37.97 37.14 15.43
CA CYS A 30 37.65 38.20 14.48
C CYS A 30 38.34 37.92 13.12
N GLY A 31 37.73 38.38 12.02
CA GLY A 31 38.32 38.46 10.67
C GLY A 31 37.48 37.69 9.64
N GLY A 32 36.90 38.26 8.59
CA GLY A 32 37.13 39.53 7.90
C GLY A 32 37.65 39.25 6.49
N SER A 33 36.79 39.34 5.47
CA SER A 33 37.06 39.91 4.13
C SER A 33 35.93 39.55 3.15
N SER A 34 35.26 40.59 2.64
CA SER A 34 34.46 40.56 1.43
C SER A 34 35.34 40.33 0.21
N PRO A 35 34.77 39.86 -0.90
CA PRO A 35 35.14 40.36 -2.21
C PRO A 35 33.99 41.16 -2.82
N GLU A 36 34.35 42.37 -3.19
CA GLU A 36 33.74 43.17 -4.24
C GLU A 36 33.87 42.43 -5.57
N SER A 37 32.85 42.44 -6.40
CA SER A 37 32.97 42.07 -7.81
C SER A 37 32.18 43.08 -8.62
N ALA A 38 32.96 43.88 -9.35
CA ALA A 38 32.53 44.88 -10.28
C ALA A 38 31.94 44.24 -11.55
N ASP A 39 31.08 45.04 -12.17
CA ASP A 39 30.52 44.90 -13.51
C ASP A 39 31.56 44.54 -14.58
N SER A 40 31.13 43.81 -15.60
CA SER A 40 31.54 44.07 -16.99
C SER A 40 30.49 43.54 -17.97
N GLU A 41 30.27 44.39 -18.96
CA GLU A 41 29.32 44.37 -20.07
C GLU A 41 29.49 43.22 -21.08
N ASP A 42 28.41 43.03 -21.84
CA ASP A 42 28.34 42.72 -23.28
C ASP A 42 29.14 41.55 -23.87
N GLN A 43 28.39 40.58 -24.41
CA GLN A 43 28.35 40.45 -25.87
C GLN A 43 27.12 39.75 -26.41
N ALA A 44 26.58 40.36 -27.46
CA ALA A 44 25.48 39.92 -28.29
C ALA A 44 25.76 38.61 -29.04
N GLY A 45 24.69 37.83 -29.25
CA GLY A 45 24.64 36.69 -30.16
C GLY A 45 23.23 36.56 -30.72
N GLN A 46 23.02 37.20 -31.87
CA GLN A 46 21.81 37.21 -32.69
C GLN A 46 21.81 36.05 -33.68
N ALA A 47 20.70 35.32 -33.80
CA ALA A 47 20.20 34.62 -35.00
C ALA A 47 18.80 34.03 -34.64
N ASP A 48 17.69 34.62 -35.05
CA ASP A 48 17.00 34.49 -36.36
C ASP A 48 16.70 33.03 -36.77
N GLY A 49 15.40 32.68 -36.83
CA GLY A 49 14.97 31.39 -37.36
C GLY A 49 13.51 30.96 -37.09
N ALA A 50 12.52 31.77 -37.48
CA ALA A 50 11.20 31.31 -37.96
C ALA A 50 11.01 31.91 -39.37
N PRO A 51 10.16 31.43 -40.29
CA PRO A 51 8.90 30.66 -40.15
C PRO A 51 8.85 29.46 -41.16
N THR A 52 7.81 28.64 -41.36
CA THR A 52 6.46 28.92 -41.89
C THR A 52 5.57 27.67 -41.91
N ASP A 53 4.28 27.96 -41.86
CA ASP A 53 3.07 27.21 -42.20
C ASP A 53 3.14 26.09 -43.26
N GLY A 54 2.26 25.10 -43.06
CA GLY A 54 1.83 24.13 -44.06
C GLY A 54 0.44 23.59 -43.73
N ALA A 55 -0.59 24.31 -44.16
CA ALA A 55 -1.97 23.84 -44.20
C ALA A 55 -2.25 23.04 -45.48
N THR A 56 -2.92 21.89 -45.36
CA THR A 56 -3.84 21.30 -46.37
C THR A 56 -4.83 20.42 -45.57
N ASP A 57 -6.08 20.80 -45.42
CA ASP A 57 -7.24 20.77 -46.34
C ASP A 57 -7.97 19.43 -46.39
N SER A 58 -9.29 19.56 -46.34
CA SER A 58 -10.30 18.57 -46.01
C SER A 58 -10.65 17.68 -47.20
N THR A 59 -11.13 16.46 -46.93
CA THR A 59 -12.11 15.82 -47.83
C THR A 59 -13.15 15.03 -47.05
N SER A 60 -14.39 15.55 -47.10
CA SER A 60 -15.63 14.90 -46.72
C SER A 60 -15.92 13.67 -47.58
N ALA A 61 -16.25 12.54 -46.95
CA ALA A 61 -16.89 11.40 -47.60
C ALA A 61 -18.37 11.31 -47.17
N LYS A 62 -19.26 11.20 -48.16
CA LYS A 62 -20.71 10.98 -48.02
C LYS A 62 -21.04 9.50 -47.68
N PRO A 63 -22.20 9.23 -47.06
CA PRO A 63 -22.56 7.91 -46.54
C PRO A 63 -23.19 6.99 -47.60
N VAL A 64 -22.97 5.67 -47.44
CA VAL A 64 -23.62 4.59 -48.20
C VAL A 64 -24.73 3.95 -47.34
N PRO A 65 -25.91 3.64 -47.90
CA PRO A 65 -27.11 3.23 -47.17
C PRO A 65 -27.26 1.70 -47.01
N GLY A 66 -27.92 1.27 -45.92
CA GLY A 66 -28.40 -0.11 -45.72
C GLY A 66 -28.08 -0.64 -44.30
N SER A 67 -28.77 -0.18 -43.26
CA SER A 67 -29.99 -0.78 -42.67
C SER A 67 -29.80 -2.18 -42.05
N ARG A 68 -29.78 -2.22 -40.71
CA ARG A 68 -30.73 -2.96 -39.87
C ARG A 68 -30.88 -2.24 -38.54
N THR A 69 -31.86 -1.36 -38.46
CA THR A 69 -32.36 -0.78 -37.21
C THR A 69 -33.13 -1.86 -36.45
N ALA A 70 -32.59 -2.30 -35.32
CA ALA A 70 -33.37 -3.01 -34.31
C ALA A 70 -34.34 -1.99 -33.68
N GLN A 71 -35.60 -2.38 -33.67
CA GLN A 71 -36.74 -1.60 -33.23
C GLN A 71 -36.66 -1.43 -31.71
N LEU A 72 -36.25 -0.24 -31.25
CA LEU A 72 -36.26 0.14 -29.84
C LEU A 72 -37.70 0.13 -29.31
N SER A 73 -37.98 -0.80 -28.42
CA SER A 73 -39.17 -0.75 -27.56
C SER A 73 -39.07 0.47 -26.64
N THR A 74 -40.14 1.24 -26.57
CA THR A 74 -40.35 2.31 -25.59
C THR A 74 -40.29 1.74 -24.17
N GLY A 75 -39.11 1.79 -23.54
CA GLY A 75 -38.81 1.17 -22.24
C GLY A 75 -38.27 2.19 -21.24
N LYS A 76 -38.68 2.06 -19.98
CA LYS A 76 -38.39 2.96 -18.86
C LYS A 76 -36.88 3.21 -18.71
N THR A 77 -36.52 4.45 -18.37
CA THR A 77 -35.16 4.77 -17.89
C THR A 77 -35.18 4.87 -16.37
N VAL A 78 -34.12 4.42 -15.71
CA VAL A 78 -33.85 4.72 -14.30
C VAL A 78 -32.53 5.46 -14.25
N ASN A 79 -32.54 6.70 -13.76
CA ASN A 79 -31.36 7.57 -13.68
C ASN A 79 -30.60 7.75 -15.01
N GLY A 80 -31.31 7.83 -16.14
CA GLY A 80 -30.70 8.06 -17.45
C GLY A 80 -30.07 6.82 -18.09
N ILE A 81 -30.14 5.65 -17.44
CA ILE A 81 -29.69 4.37 -18.00
C ILE A 81 -30.91 3.66 -18.61
N PRO A 82 -30.84 3.23 -19.88
CA PRO A 82 -31.91 2.44 -20.48
C PRO A 82 -32.05 1.06 -19.80
N TYR A 83 -33.28 0.59 -19.59
CA TYR A 83 -33.54 -0.68 -18.88
C TYR A 83 -32.98 -1.92 -19.61
N ASP A 84 -32.60 -1.81 -20.88
CA ASP A 84 -32.07 -2.91 -21.70
C ASP A 84 -30.65 -3.36 -21.29
N VAL A 85 -29.99 -2.60 -20.41
CA VAL A 85 -28.69 -2.95 -19.82
C VAL A 85 -28.84 -3.86 -18.58
N PHE A 86 -30.04 -3.92 -18.00
CA PHE A 86 -30.32 -4.76 -16.84
C PHE A 86 -30.94 -6.08 -17.29
N PHE A 87 -30.32 -7.21 -16.92
CA PHE A 87 -30.91 -8.53 -17.15
C PHE A 87 -32.28 -8.61 -16.46
N ASP A 88 -33.33 -8.95 -17.21
CA ASP A 88 -34.71 -9.03 -16.72
C ASP A 88 -34.88 -10.01 -15.54
N ASN A 89 -33.94 -10.94 -15.37
CA ASN A 89 -33.93 -11.89 -14.26
C ASN A 89 -32.50 -12.32 -13.90
N PRO A 90 -31.76 -11.55 -13.07
CA PRO A 90 -30.36 -11.85 -12.73
C PRO A 90 -30.18 -13.19 -11.99
N LEU A 91 -31.27 -13.76 -11.46
CA LEU A 91 -31.27 -15.05 -10.76
C LEU A 91 -31.38 -16.27 -11.69
N GLU A 92 -31.73 -16.09 -12.97
CA GLU A 92 -31.69 -17.21 -13.94
C GLU A 92 -30.28 -17.49 -14.46
N VAL A 93 -29.43 -16.46 -14.56
CA VAL A 93 -28.01 -16.61 -14.91
C VAL A 93 -27.27 -17.43 -13.83
N ALA A 94 -27.69 -17.32 -12.56
CA ALA A 94 -27.15 -18.10 -11.44
C ALA A 94 -27.72 -19.52 -11.31
N ARG A 95 -28.75 -19.91 -12.08
CA ARG A 95 -29.36 -21.26 -12.02
C ARG A 95 -28.81 -22.24 -13.05
N THR A 96 -28.06 -21.77 -14.05
CA THR A 96 -27.68 -22.60 -15.21
C THR A 96 -26.35 -23.35 -15.01
N GLU A 97 -25.65 -23.15 -13.89
CA GLU A 97 -24.47 -23.95 -13.54
C GLU A 97 -24.62 -24.59 -12.15
N GLY A 98 -24.71 -25.92 -12.13
CA GLY A 98 -24.34 -26.74 -10.97
C GLY A 98 -25.42 -26.98 -9.91
N THR A 99 -26.12 -28.10 -10.04
CA THR A 99 -26.96 -28.67 -8.97
C THR A 99 -26.09 -29.10 -7.78
N VAL A 100 -26.08 -28.33 -6.69
CA VAL A 100 -25.55 -28.81 -5.40
C VAL A 100 -26.64 -29.58 -4.66
N ALA A 101 -26.36 -30.86 -4.40
CA ALA A 101 -27.25 -31.77 -3.71
C ALA A 101 -27.45 -31.33 -2.24
N ALA A 102 -28.71 -31.24 -1.81
CA ALA A 102 -29.06 -30.95 -0.43
C ALA A 102 -28.68 -32.14 0.48
N ALA A 103 -27.79 -31.89 1.44
CA ALA A 103 -27.49 -32.84 2.51
C ALA A 103 -28.67 -32.94 3.48
N THR A 104 -29.05 -34.18 3.79
CA THR A 104 -30.14 -34.53 4.71
C THR A 104 -29.72 -34.25 6.16
N PRO A 105 -30.59 -33.67 7.02
CA PRO A 105 -30.23 -33.45 8.42
C PRO A 105 -30.27 -34.77 9.21
N ILE A 106 -29.16 -35.12 9.85
CA ILE A 106 -29.06 -36.23 10.80
C ILE A 106 -29.52 -35.73 12.17
N LEU A 107 -30.58 -36.33 12.70
CA LEU A 107 -31.05 -36.13 14.09
C LEU A 107 -30.06 -36.82 15.07
N PRO A 108 -29.65 -36.15 16.16
CA PRO A 108 -28.79 -36.77 17.16
C PRO A 108 -29.56 -37.72 18.08
N THR A 109 -28.97 -38.89 18.32
CA THR A 109 -29.41 -39.89 19.30
C THR A 109 -29.14 -39.39 20.73
N PRO A 110 -30.11 -39.47 21.67
CA PRO A 110 -29.89 -39.10 23.07
C PRO A 110 -29.27 -40.26 23.86
N GLY A 111 -28.15 -40.01 24.53
CA GLY A 111 -27.69 -40.85 25.63
C GLY A 111 -26.18 -41.02 25.70
N GLU A 112 -25.46 -39.97 26.12
CA GLU A 112 -24.17 -40.20 26.77
C GLU A 112 -23.91 -39.16 27.87
N THR A 113 -23.52 -39.69 29.02
CA THR A 113 -23.42 -39.07 30.33
C THR A 113 -22.29 -38.03 30.38
N LEU A 114 -22.61 -36.83 30.87
CA LEU A 114 -21.67 -35.73 31.07
C LEU A 114 -20.63 -36.08 32.15
N SER A 115 -19.36 -36.10 31.75
CA SER A 115 -18.23 -35.86 32.66
C SER A 115 -17.67 -34.45 32.38
N PRO A 116 -17.15 -33.74 33.40
CA PRO A 116 -16.82 -32.32 33.28
C PRO A 116 -15.63 -32.15 32.34
N LYS A 117 -15.87 -31.46 31.22
CA LYS A 117 -14.82 -31.01 30.29
C LYS A 117 -14.07 -29.86 30.97
N THR A 118 -12.83 -30.13 31.37
CA THR A 118 -11.84 -29.09 31.62
C THR A 118 -11.73 -28.25 30.34
N GLU A 119 -12.13 -26.99 30.42
CA GLU A 119 -11.91 -26.02 29.34
C GLU A 119 -10.40 -25.92 29.08
N PRO A 120 -9.91 -26.23 27.87
CA PRO A 120 -8.60 -25.77 27.48
C PRO A 120 -8.70 -24.26 27.34
N THR A 121 -7.86 -23.54 28.07
CA THR A 121 -7.51 -22.17 27.74
C THR A 121 -6.78 -22.21 26.41
N THR A 122 -7.52 -22.19 25.31
CA THR A 122 -6.97 -21.92 23.99
C THR A 122 -6.58 -20.45 23.97
N ASP A 123 -5.27 -20.19 23.91
CA ASP A 123 -4.76 -18.92 23.42
C ASP A 123 -5.45 -18.64 22.07
N PRO A 124 -5.82 -17.38 21.77
CA PRO A 124 -6.49 -17.02 20.52
C PRO A 124 -5.61 -17.21 19.27
N ASP A 125 -4.38 -17.71 19.42
CA ASP A 125 -3.36 -17.78 18.36
C ASP A 125 -3.32 -19.11 17.59
N ASP A 126 -4.15 -20.10 17.96
CA ASP A 126 -4.01 -21.49 17.46
C ASP A 126 -5.14 -21.97 16.52
N ALA A 127 -5.87 -21.05 15.89
CA ALA A 127 -6.68 -21.43 14.73
C ALA A 127 -5.74 -21.70 13.53
N PRO A 128 -5.72 -22.91 12.94
CA PRO A 128 -4.83 -23.22 11.83
C PRO A 128 -5.28 -22.44 10.60
N ARG A 129 -4.65 -21.30 10.34
CA ARG A 129 -4.84 -20.52 9.12
C ARG A 129 -3.95 -21.08 8.02
N GLU A 130 -4.47 -21.02 6.81
CA GLU A 130 -3.76 -21.41 5.61
C GLU A 130 -2.44 -20.63 5.52
N LYS A 131 -1.33 -21.35 5.37
CA LYS A 131 -0.01 -20.73 5.23
C LYS A 131 -0.02 -19.86 3.97
N VAL A 132 0.19 -18.57 4.13
CA VAL A 132 0.25 -17.62 3.00
C VAL A 132 1.43 -17.98 2.10
N ASP A 133 1.15 -18.18 0.82
CA ASP A 133 2.17 -18.32 -0.22
C ASP A 133 2.60 -16.92 -0.70
N TRP A 134 3.63 -16.39 -0.03
CA TRP A 134 4.15 -15.06 -0.34
C TRP A 134 4.82 -14.99 -1.72
N GLU A 135 5.43 -16.08 -2.19
CA GLU A 135 6.06 -16.13 -3.51
C GLU A 135 5.03 -16.02 -4.64
N ALA A 136 3.88 -16.67 -4.46
CA ALA A 136 2.76 -16.53 -5.39
C ALA A 136 2.06 -15.17 -5.31
N THR A 137 2.16 -14.47 -4.18
CA THR A 137 1.48 -13.18 -3.96
C THR A 137 2.27 -12.02 -4.56
N ILE A 138 3.58 -11.97 -4.35
CA ILE A 138 4.45 -10.87 -4.78
C ILE A 138 5.88 -11.37 -4.92
N SER A 139 6.59 -11.01 -5.99
CA SER A 139 7.99 -11.42 -6.15
C SER A 139 8.92 -10.58 -5.28
N MET A 140 10.07 -11.16 -4.90
CA MET A 140 11.10 -10.44 -4.16
C MET A 140 11.59 -9.18 -4.91
N ASP A 141 11.68 -9.24 -6.24
CA ASP A 141 12.12 -8.10 -7.05
C ASP A 141 11.17 -6.89 -6.94
N VAL A 142 9.86 -7.12 -6.88
CA VAL A 142 8.87 -6.05 -6.69
C VAL A 142 9.02 -5.43 -5.29
N ILE A 143 9.23 -6.25 -4.26
CA ILE A 143 9.45 -5.74 -2.89
C ILE A 143 10.72 -4.88 -2.85
N VAL A 144 11.82 -5.34 -3.46
CA VAL A 144 13.09 -4.59 -3.52
C VAL A 144 12.93 -3.29 -4.30
N ALA A 145 12.16 -3.29 -5.40
CA ALA A 145 11.86 -2.08 -6.16
C ALA A 145 11.08 -1.07 -5.31
N GLU A 146 10.05 -1.50 -4.58
CA GLU A 146 9.27 -0.63 -3.69
C GLU A 146 10.15 -0.05 -2.58
N LEU A 147 11.00 -0.88 -1.97
CA LEU A 147 11.95 -0.43 -0.95
C LEU A 147 12.97 0.57 -1.47
N LYS A 148 13.39 0.44 -2.73
CA LYS A 148 14.27 1.41 -3.39
C LYS A 148 13.58 2.75 -3.57
N ASP A 149 12.30 2.75 -3.96
CA ASP A 149 11.53 3.99 -4.13
C ASP A 149 11.29 4.70 -2.80
N ILE A 150 10.93 3.94 -1.75
CA ILE A 150 10.84 4.43 -0.37
C ILE A 150 12.18 5.03 0.07
N ARG A 151 13.29 4.30 -0.14
CA ARG A 151 14.63 4.77 0.20
C ARG A 151 14.97 6.07 -0.51
N ASN A 152 14.69 6.19 -1.81
CA ASN A 152 14.97 7.39 -2.60
C ASN A 152 14.17 8.60 -2.09
N LEU A 153 12.90 8.39 -1.76
CA LEU A 153 12.04 9.40 -1.18
C LEU A 153 12.57 9.87 0.18
N MET A 154 12.83 8.94 1.10
CA MET A 154 13.34 9.26 2.43
C MET A 154 14.72 9.93 2.37
N ASN A 155 15.60 9.48 1.47
CA ASN A 155 16.89 10.14 1.16
C ASN A 155 16.68 11.60 0.84
N ARG A 156 15.77 11.94 -0.09
CA ARG A 156 15.46 13.32 -0.48
C ARG A 156 15.01 14.17 0.70
N VAL A 157 14.13 13.63 1.55
CA VAL A 157 13.64 14.34 2.74
C VAL A 157 14.76 14.55 3.76
N MET A 158 15.61 13.54 3.97
CA MET A 158 16.66 13.54 4.99
C MET A 158 17.98 14.21 4.56
N GLN A 159 18.07 14.78 3.36
CA GLN A 159 19.34 15.40 2.87
C GLN A 159 19.79 16.59 3.72
N SER A 160 18.86 17.37 4.26
CA SER A 160 19.17 18.57 5.04
C SER A 160 18.01 18.95 5.96
N VAL A 161 18.28 19.77 6.98
CA VAL A 161 17.22 20.33 7.86
C VAL A 161 16.15 21.05 7.03
N ARG A 162 16.55 21.74 5.94
CA ARG A 162 15.61 22.45 5.06
C ARG A 162 14.69 21.47 4.33
N SER A 163 15.26 20.44 3.70
CA SER A 163 14.49 19.40 2.99
C SER A 163 13.55 18.68 3.95
N TYR A 164 14.04 18.35 5.14
CA TYR A 164 13.25 17.71 6.19
C TYR A 164 12.05 18.58 6.60
N ASN A 165 12.27 19.86 6.91
CA ASN A 165 11.18 20.76 7.30
C ASN A 165 10.12 20.96 6.21
N LEU A 166 10.46 20.75 4.94
CA LEU A 166 9.52 20.81 3.82
C LEU A 166 8.78 19.47 3.62
N GLY A 167 9.45 18.34 3.86
CA GLY A 167 8.95 17.01 3.50
C GLY A 167 8.63 16.07 4.66
N TYR A 168 8.75 16.47 5.94
CA TYR A 168 8.56 15.55 7.07
C TYR A 168 7.18 14.86 7.10
N MET A 169 6.11 15.54 6.63
CA MET A 169 4.78 14.93 6.53
C MET A 169 4.71 13.79 5.50
N GLU A 170 5.63 13.77 4.54
CA GLU A 170 5.75 12.67 3.56
C GLU A 170 6.39 11.43 4.18
N MET A 171 6.95 11.48 5.40
CA MET A 171 7.72 10.37 5.99
C MET A 171 6.86 9.28 6.62
N GLU A 172 5.61 9.59 7.00
CA GLU A 172 4.74 8.67 7.74
C GLU A 172 4.45 7.39 6.94
N VAL A 173 3.87 7.53 5.74
CA VAL A 173 3.51 6.38 4.88
C VAL A 173 4.72 5.56 4.46
N PRO A 174 5.82 6.14 3.93
CA PRO A 174 7.01 5.39 3.55
C PRO A 174 7.68 4.67 4.72
N SER A 175 7.67 5.25 5.94
CA SER A 175 8.19 4.56 7.12
C SER A 175 7.32 3.34 7.45
N GLY A 176 6.00 3.48 7.45
CA GLY A 176 5.08 2.34 7.63
C GLY A 176 5.22 1.28 6.54
N MET A 177 5.43 1.68 5.28
CA MET A 177 5.64 0.73 4.19
C MET A 177 6.99 0.02 4.30
N LEU A 178 8.04 0.70 4.75
CA LEU A 178 9.31 0.08 5.04
C LEU A 178 9.19 -0.99 6.14
N VAL A 179 8.42 -0.71 7.21
CA VAL A 179 8.07 -1.69 8.25
C VAL A 179 7.36 -2.91 7.64
N ALA A 180 6.30 -2.67 6.86
CA ALA A 180 5.49 -3.72 6.25
C ALA A 180 6.32 -4.60 5.29
N MET A 181 7.10 -3.99 4.41
CA MET A 181 7.93 -4.69 3.42
C MET A 181 9.10 -5.43 4.07
N ALA A 182 9.74 -4.87 5.10
CA ALA A 182 10.78 -5.57 5.84
C ALA A 182 10.23 -6.82 6.57
N ALA A 183 9.06 -6.68 7.21
CA ALA A 183 8.35 -7.79 7.83
C ALA A 183 7.91 -8.85 6.80
N LEU A 184 7.52 -8.44 5.59
CA LEU A 184 7.23 -9.34 4.49
C LEU A 184 8.47 -10.11 4.03
N ILE A 185 9.62 -9.45 3.92
CA ILE A 185 10.89 -10.07 3.51
C ILE A 185 11.32 -11.18 4.48
N GLU A 186 11.11 -11.03 5.78
CA GLU A 186 11.36 -12.10 6.76
C GLU A 186 10.55 -13.38 6.47
N ARG A 187 9.36 -13.22 5.89
CA ARG A 187 8.38 -14.30 5.62
C ARG A 187 8.46 -14.85 4.20
N HIS A 188 8.98 -14.05 3.28
CA HIS A 188 9.09 -14.39 1.87
C HIS A 188 10.21 -15.43 1.64
N PRO A 189 10.02 -16.45 0.77
CA PRO A 189 11.05 -17.48 0.54
C PRO A 189 12.24 -17.01 -0.31
N GLY A 190 12.02 -16.05 -1.22
CA GLY A 190 13.09 -15.42 -2.01
C GLY A 190 14.12 -14.69 -1.15
N GLU A 191 15.32 -14.47 -1.69
CA GLU A 191 16.51 -14.03 -0.95
C GLU A 191 17.01 -12.66 -1.41
N VAL A 192 17.52 -11.86 -0.46
CA VAL A 192 18.28 -10.62 -0.70
C VAL A 192 19.46 -10.58 0.28
N SER A 193 20.55 -9.92 -0.10
CA SER A 193 21.83 -9.97 0.65
C SER A 193 21.71 -9.55 2.12
N TRP A 194 20.77 -8.67 2.44
CA TRP A 194 20.53 -8.14 3.78
C TRP A 194 19.30 -8.74 4.47
N LYS A 195 18.69 -9.81 3.95
CA LYS A 195 17.47 -10.43 4.50
C LYS A 195 17.60 -10.82 5.97
N ALA A 196 18.78 -11.28 6.39
CA ALA A 196 19.08 -11.59 7.79
C ALA A 196 18.93 -10.38 8.73
N HIS A 197 18.91 -9.17 8.19
CA HIS A 197 18.73 -7.90 8.89
C HIS A 197 17.36 -7.25 8.66
N ALA A 198 16.41 -7.96 8.03
CA ALA A 198 15.08 -7.42 7.74
C ALA A 198 14.32 -6.99 9.01
N GLY A 199 14.45 -7.75 10.10
CA GLY A 199 13.86 -7.36 11.39
C GLY A 199 14.46 -6.07 11.96
N GLN A 200 15.77 -5.89 11.86
CA GLN A 200 16.42 -4.63 12.28
C GLN A 200 16.02 -3.46 11.38
N LEU A 201 15.89 -3.69 10.08
CA LEU A 201 15.41 -2.69 9.13
C LEU A 201 13.99 -2.22 9.50
N ARG A 202 13.10 -3.18 9.81
CA ARG A 202 11.74 -2.93 10.29
C ARG A 202 11.76 -2.07 11.56
N ASP A 203 12.54 -2.44 12.56
CA ASP A 203 12.57 -1.72 13.84
C ASP A 203 13.14 -0.30 13.68
N LEU A 204 14.18 -0.11 12.84
CA LEU A 204 14.69 1.21 12.49
C LEU A 204 13.64 2.07 11.77
N ALA A 205 12.83 1.47 10.90
CA ALA A 205 11.75 2.17 10.20
C ALA A 205 10.64 2.66 11.14
N VAL A 206 10.30 1.87 12.17
CA VAL A 206 9.41 2.31 13.26
C VAL A 206 9.99 3.56 13.93
N VAL A 207 11.27 3.50 14.33
CA VAL A 207 11.96 4.63 14.98
C VAL A 207 11.97 5.89 14.09
N ILE A 208 12.17 5.73 12.78
CA ILE A 208 12.14 6.86 11.84
C ILE A 208 10.75 7.50 11.85
N GLY A 209 9.69 6.69 11.68
CA GLY A 209 8.31 7.17 11.64
C GLY A 209 7.89 7.88 12.93
N GLU A 210 8.18 7.29 14.10
CA GLU A 210 7.87 7.87 15.41
C GLU A 210 8.57 9.21 15.64
N LYS A 211 9.81 9.34 15.16
CA LYS A 211 10.59 10.57 15.34
C LYS A 211 10.21 11.63 14.32
N SER A 212 9.82 11.28 13.09
CA SER A 212 9.59 12.24 12.01
C SER A 212 8.23 12.96 12.04
N THR A 213 7.70 13.26 13.22
CA THR A 213 6.32 13.74 13.41
C THR A 213 6.16 15.26 13.36
N GLU A 214 7.26 16.02 13.47
CA GLU A 214 7.24 17.48 13.42
C GLU A 214 8.48 18.08 12.72
N LYS A 215 8.38 19.36 12.37
CA LYS A 215 9.50 20.15 11.82
C LYS A 215 10.51 20.47 12.92
N GLY A 216 11.77 20.63 12.54
CA GLY A 216 12.79 21.21 13.40
C GLY A 216 14.14 20.51 13.28
N LYS A 217 15.21 21.26 13.57
CA LYS A 217 16.57 20.73 13.57
C LYS A 217 16.75 19.60 14.58
N THR A 218 16.21 19.76 15.79
CA THR A 218 16.31 18.75 16.86
C THR A 218 15.70 17.42 16.43
N VAL A 219 14.54 17.45 15.78
CA VAL A 219 13.84 16.25 15.32
C VAL A 219 14.58 15.60 14.16
N PHE A 220 15.01 16.40 13.18
CA PHE A 220 15.88 15.93 12.10
C PHE A 220 17.14 15.23 12.61
N GLU A 221 17.85 15.82 13.59
CA GLU A 221 19.04 15.23 14.19
C GLU A 221 18.74 13.97 15.01
N ALA A 222 17.56 13.86 15.62
CA ALA A 222 17.13 12.68 16.33
C ALA A 222 16.74 11.51 15.40
N THR A 223 16.17 11.80 14.23
CA THR A 223 15.76 10.80 13.22
C THR A 223 16.95 10.27 12.42
N ARG A 224 17.95 11.11 12.16
CA ARG A 224 19.06 10.82 11.26
C ARG A 224 19.85 9.54 11.57
N PRO A 225 20.21 9.21 12.83
CA PRO A 225 20.98 8.00 13.09
C PRO A 225 20.25 6.72 12.70
N ALA A 226 18.93 6.65 12.90
CA ALA A 226 18.15 5.49 12.48
C ALA A 226 18.06 5.40 10.95
N PHE A 227 17.92 6.56 10.29
CA PHE A 227 17.93 6.66 8.84
C PHE A 227 19.27 6.22 8.21
N GLU A 228 20.41 6.65 8.77
CA GLU A 228 21.74 6.25 8.26
C GLU A 228 21.96 4.73 8.42
N GLN A 229 21.60 4.16 9.57
CA GLN A 229 21.69 2.70 9.77
C GLN A 229 20.76 1.91 8.84
N MET A 230 19.57 2.44 8.55
CA MET A 230 18.65 1.87 7.56
C MET A 230 19.28 1.84 6.17
N ILE A 231 19.95 2.92 5.76
CA ILE A 231 20.69 2.99 4.50
C ILE A 231 21.82 1.95 4.46
N ASP A 232 22.60 1.85 5.54
CA ASP A 232 23.71 0.88 5.65
C ASP A 232 23.24 -0.57 5.47
N ILE A 233 22.10 -0.95 6.09
CA ILE A 233 21.50 -2.28 5.88
C ILE A 233 21.12 -2.48 4.41
N LEU A 234 20.41 -1.51 3.80
CA LEU A 234 19.93 -1.61 2.42
C LEU A 234 21.09 -1.63 1.39
N ASP A 235 22.24 -1.06 1.73
CA ASP A 235 23.48 -1.14 0.94
C ASP A 235 24.29 -2.43 1.17
N GLY A 236 23.79 -3.34 2.02
CA GLY A 236 24.47 -4.60 2.33
C GLY A 236 25.68 -4.43 3.26
N SER A 237 25.75 -3.32 3.99
CA SER A 237 26.78 -3.03 4.99
C SER A 237 26.18 -2.86 6.39
N PRO A 238 25.42 -3.85 6.90
CA PRO A 238 24.68 -3.72 8.15
C PRO A 238 25.62 -3.40 9.34
N PRO A 239 25.29 -2.40 10.19
CA PRO A 239 26.08 -2.10 11.37
C PRO A 239 26.18 -3.28 12.34
N ALA A 240 27.37 -3.52 12.88
CA ALA A 240 27.66 -4.71 13.71
C ALA A 240 26.91 -4.73 15.05
N ASP A 241 26.58 -3.56 15.60
CA ASP A 241 26.04 -3.39 16.95
C ASP A 241 24.53 -3.15 16.99
N LEU A 242 23.81 -3.46 15.90
CA LEU A 242 22.36 -3.34 15.89
C LEU A 242 21.72 -4.31 16.90
N PRO A 243 20.73 -3.86 17.68
CA PRO A 243 19.94 -4.75 18.53
C PRO A 243 19.38 -5.91 17.71
N LYS A 244 19.35 -7.11 18.30
CA LYS A 244 18.64 -8.23 17.68
C LYS A 244 17.14 -7.88 17.65
N ALA A 245 16.54 -7.96 16.47
CA ALA A 245 15.11 -7.79 16.29
C ALA A 245 14.35 -9.06 16.71
N ASP A 246 13.12 -8.86 17.18
CA ASP A 246 12.19 -9.97 17.38
C ASP A 246 11.80 -10.56 16.02
N GLU A 247 11.88 -11.89 15.92
CA GLU A 247 11.58 -12.61 14.69
C GLU A 247 10.07 -12.73 14.51
N ARG A 248 9.57 -12.40 13.30
CA ARG A 248 8.16 -12.61 12.91
C ARG A 248 7.11 -11.92 13.79
N THR A 249 7.38 -10.71 14.26
CA THR A 249 6.37 -9.88 14.95
C THR A 249 5.11 -9.75 14.10
N PRO A 250 3.89 -9.97 14.65
CA PRO A 250 2.63 -9.87 13.89
C PRO A 250 2.46 -8.50 13.23
N PHE A 251 1.83 -8.43 12.05
CA PHE A 251 1.75 -7.19 11.26
C PHE A 251 1.04 -6.05 12.00
N GLY A 252 -0.11 -6.31 12.63
CA GLY A 252 -0.87 -5.32 13.40
C GLY A 252 -0.17 -4.82 14.67
N ALA A 253 0.91 -5.47 15.10
CA ALA A 253 1.75 -4.98 16.19
C ALA A 253 2.83 -3.99 15.74
N ILE A 254 3.13 -3.92 14.43
CA ILE A 254 4.24 -3.12 13.88
C ILE A 254 3.78 -2.05 12.88
N VAL A 255 2.69 -2.28 12.16
CA VAL A 255 2.16 -1.35 11.17
C VAL A 255 0.65 -1.27 11.26
N GLU A 256 0.14 -0.06 11.47
CA GLU A 256 -1.30 0.18 11.56
C GLU A 256 -2.00 0.01 10.21
N THR A 257 -3.23 -0.49 10.23
CA THR A 257 -4.08 -0.62 9.04
C THR A 257 -4.24 0.71 8.30
N SER A 258 -4.29 1.84 9.04
CA SER A 258 -4.39 3.19 8.50
C SER A 258 -3.25 3.52 7.53
N LEU A 259 -2.02 3.08 7.81
CA LEU A 259 -0.86 3.28 6.95
C LEU A 259 -0.90 2.39 5.71
N LEU A 260 -1.37 1.14 5.86
CA LEU A 260 -1.61 0.26 4.70
C LEU A 260 -2.64 0.89 3.76
N MET A 261 -3.75 1.39 4.31
CA MET A 261 -4.81 2.05 3.54
C MET A 261 -4.33 3.32 2.83
N LYS A 262 -3.50 4.13 3.48
CA LYS A 262 -2.86 5.30 2.82
C LYS A 262 -2.02 4.89 1.61
N ARG A 263 -1.27 3.79 1.66
CA ARG A 263 -0.51 3.27 0.50
C ARG A 263 -1.41 2.64 -0.57
N ILE A 264 -2.47 1.96 -0.16
CA ILE A 264 -3.49 1.41 -1.08
C ILE A 264 -4.16 2.54 -1.86
N ASP A 265 -4.49 3.67 -1.23
CA ASP A 265 -5.04 4.86 -1.91
C ASP A 265 -4.09 5.44 -2.98
N VAL A 266 -2.77 5.34 -2.79
CA VAL A 266 -1.79 5.71 -3.82
C VAL A 266 -1.94 4.80 -5.06
N ALA A 267 -2.02 3.49 -4.86
CA ALA A 267 -2.22 2.54 -5.97
C ALA A 267 -3.57 2.76 -6.67
N ASP A 268 -4.63 2.98 -5.90
CA ASP A 268 -5.98 3.22 -6.41
C ASP A 268 -6.07 4.53 -7.24
N LYS A 269 -5.41 5.60 -6.79
CA LYS A 269 -5.24 6.83 -7.59
C LYS A 269 -4.46 6.57 -8.86
N PHE A 270 -3.35 5.83 -8.79
CA PHE A 270 -2.57 5.47 -9.95
C PHE A 270 -3.40 4.70 -10.99
N PHE A 271 -4.20 3.71 -10.57
CA PHE A 271 -5.08 2.96 -11.48
C PHE A 271 -6.17 3.84 -12.10
N ARG A 272 -6.74 4.79 -11.35
CA ARG A 272 -7.70 5.75 -11.92
C ARG A 272 -7.10 6.61 -13.03
N GLU A 273 -5.82 6.97 -12.91
CA GLU A 273 -5.11 7.79 -13.89
C GLU A 273 -4.59 6.99 -15.09
N ASN A 274 -4.39 5.67 -14.92
CA ASN A 274 -3.72 4.79 -15.88
C ASN A 274 -4.58 3.59 -16.32
N GLY A 275 -5.89 3.61 -16.06
CA GLY A 275 -6.80 2.48 -16.35
C GLY A 275 -7.22 2.35 -17.82
N GLN A 276 -6.88 3.31 -18.67
CA GLN A 276 -7.21 3.32 -20.09
C GLN A 276 -6.23 2.50 -20.93
N GLU A 277 -6.68 1.99 -22.09
CA GLU A 277 -5.89 1.10 -22.97
C GLU A 277 -4.54 1.70 -23.40
N ALA A 278 -4.49 3.00 -23.65
CA ALA A 278 -3.25 3.69 -24.01
C ALA A 278 -2.20 3.59 -22.87
N ALA A 279 -2.64 3.77 -21.62
CA ALA A 279 -1.78 3.72 -20.44
C ALA A 279 -1.41 2.28 -20.06
N PHE A 280 -2.31 1.32 -20.30
CA PHE A 280 -2.05 -0.12 -20.11
C PHE A 280 -0.75 -0.55 -20.81
N LYS A 281 -0.52 -0.08 -22.03
CA LYS A 281 0.70 -0.41 -22.79
C LYS A 281 1.91 0.43 -22.39
N SER A 282 1.75 1.75 -22.24
CA SER A 282 2.88 2.63 -21.95
C SER A 282 3.40 2.53 -20.52
N SER A 283 2.57 2.03 -19.60
CA SER A 283 2.84 1.98 -18.15
C SER A 283 2.76 0.55 -17.60
N ALA A 284 2.87 -0.47 -18.47
CA ALA A 284 2.68 -1.88 -18.12
C ALA A 284 3.48 -2.31 -16.88
N ASP A 285 4.78 -2.01 -16.82
CA ASP A 285 5.64 -2.38 -15.68
C ASP A 285 5.18 -1.72 -14.38
N GLN A 286 4.77 -0.46 -14.43
CA GLN A 286 4.28 0.26 -13.24
C GLN A 286 2.91 -0.24 -12.80
N ILE A 287 2.00 -0.55 -13.73
CA ILE A 287 0.71 -1.18 -13.43
C ILE A 287 0.92 -2.54 -12.76
N LYS A 288 1.86 -3.33 -13.27
CA LYS A 288 2.22 -4.63 -12.69
C LYS A 288 2.77 -4.47 -11.28
N HIS A 289 3.68 -3.51 -11.08
CA HIS A 289 4.27 -3.19 -9.77
C HIS A 289 3.20 -2.81 -8.74
N GLU A 290 2.38 -1.81 -9.05
CA GLU A 290 1.33 -1.32 -8.15
C GLU A 290 0.29 -2.40 -7.83
N ALA A 291 -0.04 -3.26 -8.80
CA ALA A 291 -0.98 -4.36 -8.57
C ALA A 291 -0.40 -5.45 -7.68
N ALA A 292 0.89 -5.78 -7.84
CA ALA A 292 1.55 -6.73 -6.97
C ALA A 292 1.68 -6.21 -5.53
N ILE A 293 2.02 -4.93 -5.34
CA ILE A 293 2.03 -4.28 -4.02
C ILE A 293 0.63 -4.28 -3.41
N LEU A 294 -0.40 -3.92 -4.18
CA LEU A 294 -1.78 -3.93 -3.70
C LEU A 294 -2.23 -5.34 -3.28
N ALA A 295 -1.84 -6.38 -4.01
CA ALA A 295 -2.12 -7.77 -3.62
C ALA A 295 -1.46 -8.12 -2.28
N ALA A 296 -0.20 -7.76 -2.08
CA ALA A 296 0.52 -8.02 -0.83
C ALA A 296 -0.09 -7.27 0.36
N LEU A 297 -0.45 -6.00 0.19
CA LEU A 297 -1.10 -5.20 1.24
C LEU A 297 -2.49 -5.73 1.59
N SER A 298 -3.25 -6.19 0.58
CA SER A 298 -4.55 -6.84 0.77
C SER A 298 -4.42 -8.12 1.60
N GLU A 299 -3.36 -8.91 1.36
CA GLU A 299 -3.05 -10.09 2.15
C GLU A 299 -2.70 -9.73 3.60
N MET A 300 -1.87 -8.71 3.81
CA MET A 300 -1.53 -8.22 5.15
C MET A 300 -2.77 -7.77 5.93
N CYS A 301 -3.73 -7.12 5.29
CA CYS A 301 -4.97 -6.70 5.96
C CYS A 301 -5.74 -7.87 6.58
N MET A 302 -5.58 -9.09 6.05
CA MET A 302 -6.24 -10.29 6.60
C MET A 302 -5.47 -10.94 7.78
N ASP A 303 -4.31 -10.39 8.18
CA ASP A 303 -3.52 -10.93 9.29
C ASP A 303 -4.30 -10.87 10.62
N SER A 304 -4.22 -11.95 11.41
CA SER A 304 -4.99 -12.11 12.67
C SER A 304 -4.79 -11.01 13.68
N SER A 305 -3.65 -10.33 13.62
CA SER A 305 -3.32 -9.28 14.58
C SER A 305 -4.05 -7.97 14.34
N TYR A 306 -4.79 -7.84 13.22
CA TYR A 306 -5.63 -6.67 12.95
C TYR A 306 -7.03 -6.80 13.58
N GLU A 307 -7.59 -5.65 13.95
CA GLU A 307 -8.85 -5.53 14.68
C GLU A 307 -10.03 -6.24 13.99
N TYR A 308 -10.16 -6.10 12.68
CA TYR A 308 -11.26 -6.68 11.91
C TYR A 308 -10.95 -8.06 11.31
N ALA A 309 -9.81 -8.67 11.66
CA ALA A 309 -9.38 -9.94 11.06
C ALA A 309 -10.24 -11.15 11.45
N GLU A 310 -11.11 -11.00 12.46
CA GLU A 310 -12.10 -12.00 12.85
C GLU A 310 -13.47 -11.79 12.18
N ASP A 311 -13.70 -10.64 11.54
CA ASP A 311 -14.92 -10.40 10.77
C ASP A 311 -14.81 -11.05 9.38
N PRO A 312 -15.60 -12.08 9.06
CA PRO A 312 -15.51 -12.76 7.78
C PRO A 312 -15.76 -11.84 6.59
N ALA A 313 -16.61 -10.80 6.72
CA ALA A 313 -16.88 -9.87 5.64
C ALA A 313 -15.65 -9.00 5.33
N TYR A 314 -14.94 -8.52 6.36
CA TYR A 314 -13.70 -7.76 6.19
C TYR A 314 -12.61 -8.59 5.48
N VAL A 315 -12.44 -9.84 5.93
CA VAL A 315 -11.50 -10.78 5.33
C VAL A 315 -11.89 -11.09 3.88
N ASP A 316 -13.18 -11.30 3.59
CA ASP A 316 -13.65 -11.58 2.24
C ASP A 316 -13.46 -10.39 1.31
N TYR A 317 -13.72 -9.15 1.74
CA TYR A 317 -13.44 -7.97 0.92
C TYR A 317 -11.95 -7.81 0.62
N SER A 318 -11.09 -8.00 1.63
CA SER A 318 -9.63 -7.96 1.46
C SER A 318 -9.16 -9.04 0.48
N ARG A 319 -9.73 -10.25 0.55
CA ARG A 319 -9.46 -11.35 -0.38
C ARG A 319 -9.89 -11.02 -1.81
N VAL A 320 -11.06 -10.40 -1.99
CA VAL A 320 -11.55 -9.96 -3.30
C VAL A 320 -10.60 -8.92 -3.89
N MET A 321 -10.15 -7.95 -3.10
CA MET A 321 -9.15 -6.96 -3.52
C MET A 321 -7.85 -7.63 -3.97
N ARG A 322 -7.28 -8.52 -3.14
CA ARG A 322 -6.08 -9.30 -3.46
C ARG A 322 -6.22 -10.05 -4.79
N ASN A 323 -7.32 -10.77 -4.98
CA ASN A 323 -7.55 -11.58 -6.16
C ASN A 323 -7.72 -10.71 -7.43
N GLY A 324 -8.40 -9.56 -7.31
CA GLY A 324 -8.51 -8.57 -8.39
C GLY A 324 -7.15 -7.99 -8.78
N SER A 325 -6.31 -7.67 -7.80
CA SER A 325 -4.94 -7.19 -8.03
C SER A 325 -4.06 -8.25 -8.71
N GLN A 326 -4.13 -9.52 -8.29
CA GLN A 326 -3.43 -10.61 -8.97
C GLN A 326 -3.94 -10.83 -10.40
N GLN A 327 -5.23 -10.59 -10.66
CA GLN A 327 -5.77 -10.63 -12.02
C GLN A 327 -5.19 -9.50 -12.88
N ILE A 328 -5.02 -8.29 -12.34
CA ILE A 328 -4.35 -7.18 -13.04
C ILE A 328 -2.92 -7.58 -13.43
N VAL A 329 -2.15 -8.15 -12.50
CA VAL A 329 -0.77 -8.63 -12.79
C VAL A 329 -0.75 -9.61 -13.96
N ARG A 330 -1.59 -10.66 -13.90
CA ARG A 330 -1.67 -11.67 -14.97
C ARG A 330 -2.13 -11.09 -16.30
N ALA A 331 -3.06 -10.12 -16.27
CA ALA A 331 -3.57 -9.46 -17.46
C ALA A 331 -2.48 -8.64 -18.16
N VAL A 332 -1.67 -7.89 -17.41
CA VAL A 332 -0.52 -7.16 -17.95
C VAL A 332 0.50 -8.11 -18.56
N GLU A 333 0.83 -9.22 -17.89
CA GLU A 333 1.76 -10.23 -18.41
C GLU A 333 1.27 -10.89 -19.71
N ALA A 334 -0.05 -11.01 -19.87
CA ALA A 334 -0.68 -11.60 -21.04
C ALA A 334 -1.03 -10.58 -22.15
N ASP A 335 -0.72 -9.29 -21.97
CA ASP A 335 -1.18 -8.19 -22.84
C ASP A 335 -2.71 -8.20 -23.06
N ASP A 336 -3.47 -8.56 -22.02
CA ASP A 336 -4.93 -8.71 -22.05
C ASP A 336 -5.62 -7.54 -21.34
N PHE A 337 -5.88 -6.47 -22.09
CA PHE A 337 -6.55 -5.28 -21.57
C PHE A 337 -7.97 -5.56 -21.02
N VAL A 338 -8.72 -6.50 -21.61
CA VAL A 338 -10.08 -6.82 -21.15
C VAL A 338 -10.05 -7.47 -19.78
N SER A 339 -9.09 -8.36 -19.53
CA SER A 339 -8.89 -8.96 -18.19
C SER A 339 -8.37 -7.95 -17.19
N PHE A 340 -7.57 -6.97 -17.63
CA PHE A 340 -7.11 -5.85 -16.82
C PHE A 340 -8.28 -4.98 -16.33
N GLU A 341 -9.16 -4.55 -17.23
CA GLU A 341 -10.36 -3.77 -16.88
C GLU A 341 -11.24 -4.49 -15.86
N LYS A 342 -11.46 -5.80 -16.06
CA LYS A 342 -12.21 -6.62 -15.10
C LYS A 342 -11.53 -6.65 -13.72
N GLY A 343 -10.21 -6.79 -13.68
CA GLY A 343 -9.43 -6.76 -12.44
C GLY A 343 -9.59 -5.44 -11.70
N MET A 344 -9.53 -4.30 -12.42
CA MET A 344 -9.77 -2.98 -11.83
C MET A 344 -11.18 -2.83 -11.25
N VAL A 345 -12.21 -3.31 -11.96
CA VAL A 345 -13.59 -3.28 -11.46
C VAL A 345 -13.73 -4.11 -10.18
N ILE A 346 -13.08 -5.28 -10.10
CA ILE A 346 -13.08 -6.12 -8.90
C ILE A 346 -12.45 -5.37 -7.71
N VAL A 347 -11.28 -4.76 -7.92
CA VAL A 347 -10.58 -3.97 -6.89
C VAL A 347 -11.45 -2.80 -6.42
N GLN A 348 -11.99 -2.01 -7.35
CA GLN A 348 -12.83 -0.84 -7.02
C GLN A 348 -14.10 -1.25 -6.25
N LYS A 349 -14.71 -2.38 -6.62
CA LYS A 349 -15.85 -2.93 -5.91
C LYS A 349 -15.46 -3.34 -4.48
N ALA A 350 -14.34 -4.01 -4.29
CA ALA A 350 -13.85 -4.38 -2.95
C ALA A 350 -13.63 -3.15 -2.05
N CYS A 351 -13.03 -2.09 -2.59
CA CYS A 351 -12.87 -0.82 -1.87
C CYS A 351 -14.22 -0.22 -1.46
N THR A 352 -15.18 -0.20 -2.38
CA THR A 352 -16.52 0.37 -2.15
C THR A 352 -17.30 -0.44 -1.11
N ASP A 353 -17.30 -1.77 -1.24
CA ASP A 353 -18.03 -2.66 -0.34
C ASP A 353 -17.42 -2.62 1.07
N CYS A 354 -16.09 -2.70 1.19
CA CYS A 354 -15.40 -2.65 2.48
C CYS A 354 -15.62 -1.32 3.18
N HIS A 355 -15.40 -0.20 2.50
CA HIS A 355 -15.61 1.13 3.09
C HIS A 355 -17.08 1.43 3.39
N GLY A 356 -18.03 0.78 2.71
CA GLY A 356 -19.45 0.88 3.03
C GLY A 356 -19.83 0.28 4.40
N VAL A 357 -18.97 -0.56 4.97
CA VAL A 357 -19.20 -1.25 6.24
C VAL A 357 -18.22 -0.83 7.33
N PHE A 358 -16.93 -0.69 7.00
CA PHE A 358 -15.85 -0.58 7.99
C PHE A 358 -15.19 0.80 8.08
N ARG A 359 -15.46 1.74 7.17
CA ARG A 359 -14.77 3.05 7.17
C ARG A 359 -15.15 3.95 8.34
N ASP A 360 -16.43 3.96 8.71
CA ASP A 360 -16.98 4.90 9.69
C ASP A 360 -17.12 4.25 11.09
N GLN A 361 -16.47 3.10 11.32
CA GLN A 361 -16.40 2.45 12.65
C GLN A 361 -15.18 2.90 13.48
N GLU A 362 -14.31 3.72 12.88
CA GLU A 362 -13.24 4.50 13.53
C GLU A 362 -13.70 5.96 13.76
#